data_AF-A0A0C2V173-F1
#
_entry.id   AF-A0A0C2V173-F1
#
_cell.length_a   1.000
_cell.length_b   1.000
_cell.length_c   1.000
_cell.angle_alpha   90.00
_cell.angle_beta   90.00
_cell.angle_gamma   90.00
#
_symmetry.space_group_name_H-M   'P 1'
#
loop_
_entity.id
_entity.type
_entity.pdbx_description
1 polymer ?
#
loop_
_entity_poly.entity_id
_entity_poly.type
_entity_poly.pdbx_seq_one_letter_code
_entity_poly.pdbx_strand_id
1 'polypeptide(L)' 'MNATTKTDNNEILDELRGKVGYLLTQYRLKSDELKWAEEEWDIGEIHESLSAYKKKIELLKKKIHAYEQASA' A
#
# COMPACT_ATOMS: atom_id res chain seq x y z
N MET A 1 -7.96 -16.52 28.63
CA MET A 1 -8.48 -15.53 27.66
C MET A 1 -7.31 -15.12 26.78
N ASN A 2 -7.09 -15.73 25.60
CA ASN A 2 -5.96 -15.37 24.71
C ASN A 2 -6.13 -15.82 23.24
N ALA A 3 -7.27 -16.43 22.88
CA ALA A 3 -7.52 -16.88 21.50
C ALA A 3 -8.11 -15.78 20.61
N THR A 4 -8.81 -14.80 21.21
CA THR A 4 -9.51 -13.74 20.49
C THR A 4 -8.52 -12.75 19.86
N THR A 5 -7.55 -12.26 20.64
CA THR A 5 -6.56 -11.25 20.21
C THR A 5 -5.66 -11.69 19.06
N LYS A 6 -5.29 -12.98 19.00
CA LYS A 6 -4.44 -13.51 17.93
C LYS A 6 -5.19 -13.68 16.60
N THR A 7 -6.49 -13.98 16.68
CA THR A 7 -7.35 -14.13 15.49
C THR A 7 -7.62 -12.76 14.87
N ASP A 8 -7.92 -11.76 15.71
CA ASP A 8 -8.14 -10.37 15.29
C ASP A 8 -6.89 -9.76 14.64
N ASN A 9 -5.70 -10.04 15.17
CA ASN A 9 -4.44 -9.55 14.61
C ASN A 9 -4.14 -10.14 13.22
N ASN A 10 -4.51 -11.40 12.97
CA ASN A 10 -4.32 -12.02 11.67
C ASN A 10 -5.26 -11.43 10.61
N GLU A 11 -6.52 -11.18 10.96
CA GLU A 11 -7.48 -10.51 10.07
C GLU A 11 -7.02 -9.09 9.70
N ILE A 12 -6.53 -8.32 10.69
CA ILE A 12 -5.96 -6.99 10.44
C ILE A 12 -4.73 -7.07 9.54
N LEU A 13 -3.84 -8.04 9.74
CA LEU A 13 -2.65 -8.23 8.90
C LEU A 13 -3.03 -8.57 7.46
N ASP A 14 -4.03 -9.44 7.26
CA ASP A 14 -4.51 -9.82 5.94
C ASP A 14 -5.18 -8.64 5.23
N GLU A 15 -5.97 -7.83 5.94
CA GLU A 15 -6.49 -6.57 5.38
C GLU A 15 -5.38 -5.61 4.96
N LEU A 16 -4.36 -5.42 5.81
CA LEU A 16 -3.26 -4.50 5.53
C LEU A 16 -2.46 -4.99 4.32
N ARG A 17 -2.20 -6.29 4.22
CA ARG A 17 -1.54 -6.93 3.07
C ARG A 17 -2.39 -6.80 1.80
N GLY A 18 -3.69 -7.01 1.89
CA GLY A 18 -4.64 -6.80 0.79
C GLY A 18 -4.62 -5.35 0.29
N LYS A 19 -4.65 -4.38 1.21
CA LYS A 19 -4.53 -2.94 0.89
C LYS A 19 -3.18 -2.61 0.22
N VAL A 20 -2.08 -3.19 0.69
CA VAL A 20 -0.76 -3.05 0.03
C VAL A 20 -0.79 -3.62 -1.38
N GLY A 21 -1.34 -4.81 -1.57
CA GLY A 21 -1.47 -5.45 -2.89
C GLY A 21 -2.27 -4.58 -3.85
N TYR A 22 -3.43 -4.08 -3.42
CA TYR A 22 -4.25 -3.15 -4.20
C TYR A 22 -3.46 -1.90 -4.61
N LEU A 23 -2.79 -1.24 -3.66
CA LEU A 23 -2.03 -0.02 -3.95
C LEU A 23 -0.84 -0.27 -4.89
N LEU A 24 -0.19 -1.44 -4.81
CA LEU A 24 0.87 -1.83 -5.74
C LEU A 24 0.32 -2.01 -7.16
N THR A 25 -0.87 -2.57 -7.31
CA THR A 25 -1.55 -2.66 -8.61
C THR A 25 -1.88 -1.27 -9.15
N GLN A 26 -2.45 -0.39 -8.34
CA GLN A 26 -2.74 1.00 -8.74
C GLN A 26 -1.47 1.77 -9.12
N TYR A 27 -0.38 1.58 -8.38
CA TYR A 27 0.92 2.17 -8.70
C TYR A 27 1.43 1.70 -10.07
N ARG A 28 1.32 0.40 -10.37
CA ARG A 28 1.74 -0.16 -11.67
C ARG A 28 0.92 0.40 -12.81
N LEU A 29 -0.41 0.42 -12.67
CA LEU A 29 -1.30 0.99 -13.69
C LEU A 29 -0.97 2.46 -13.97
N LYS A 30 -0.85 3.26 -12.91
CA LYS A 30 -0.49 4.68 -13.03
C LYS A 30 0.92 4.89 -13.61
N SER A 31 1.86 3.97 -13.32
CA SER A 31 3.20 4.00 -13.91
C SER A 31 3.20 3.59 -15.39
N ASP A 32 2.25 2.76 -15.82
CA ASP A 32 2.06 2.43 -17.22
C ASP A 32 1.42 3.60 -17.96
N GLU A 33 0.49 4.35 -17.35
CA GLU A 33 -0.05 5.60 -17.89
C GLU A 33 1.07 6.62 -18.18
N LEU A 34 2.07 6.73 -17.30
CA LEU A 34 3.21 7.63 -17.50
C LEU A 34 3.97 7.37 -18.82
N LYS A 35 3.99 6.12 -19.30
CA LYS A 35 4.70 5.76 -20.55
C LYS A 35 4.03 6.34 -21.79
N TRP A 36 2.76 6.69 -21.68
CA TRP A 36 1.94 7.22 -22.77
C TRP A 36 1.61 8.70 -22.60
N ALA A 37 2.05 9.32 -21.50
CA ALA A 37 1.83 10.73 -21.24
C ALA A 37 2.80 11.57 -22.06
N GLU A 38 2.25 12.45 -22.90
CA GLU A 38 3.03 13.36 -23.75
C GLU A 38 3.06 14.80 -23.20
N GLU A 39 2.03 15.20 -22.46
CA GLU A 39 1.89 16.53 -21.88
C GLU A 39 2.58 16.63 -20.53
N GLU A 40 3.37 17.69 -20.32
CA GLU A 40 4.12 17.93 -19.08
C GLU A 40 3.21 18.03 -17.85
N TRP A 41 2.01 18.59 -18.03
CA TRP A 41 1.01 18.67 -16.97
C TRP A 41 0.52 17.29 -16.53
N ASP A 42 0.16 16.41 -17.49
CA ASP A 42 -0.26 15.03 -17.20
C ASP A 42 0.85 14.24 -16.52
N ILE A 43 2.10 14.39 -17.00
CA ILE A 43 3.28 13.78 -16.39
C ILE A 43 3.43 14.20 -14.92
N GLY A 44 3.22 15.49 -14.63
CA GLY A 44 3.23 16.04 -13.27
C GLY A 44 2.20 15.37 -12.36
N GLU A 45 0.93 15.31 -12.79
CA GLU A 45 -0.15 14.69 -12.01
C GLU A 45 0.08 13.19 -11.77
N ILE A 46 0.61 12.50 -12.78
CA ILE A 46 0.95 11.08 -12.68
C ILE A 46 2.07 10.88 -11.66
N HIS A 47 3.11 11.72 -11.68
CA HIS A 47 4.19 11.66 -10.69
C HIS A 47 3.71 11.93 -9.26
N GLU A 48 2.81 12.90 -9.06
CA GLU A 48 2.20 13.15 -7.76
C GLU A 48 1.41 11.93 -7.26
N SER A 49 0.61 11.33 -8.15
CA SER A 49 -0.15 10.11 -7.84
C SER A 49 0.76 8.94 -7.46
N LEU A 50 1.83 8.71 -8.21
CA LEU A 50 2.83 7.67 -7.92
C LEU A 50 3.51 7.91 -6.56
N SER A 51 3.85 9.16 -6.26
CA SER A 51 4.42 9.56 -4.97
C SER A 51 3.44 9.28 -3.81
N ALA A 52 2.16 9.61 -3.98
CA ALA A 52 1.12 9.35 -2.99
C ALA A 52 0.93 7.84 -2.73
N TYR A 53 0.91 7.02 -3.78
CA TYR A 53 0.85 5.57 -3.64
C TYR A 53 2.06 5.00 -2.91
N LYS A 54 3.28 5.42 -3.29
CA LYS A 54 4.52 4.98 -2.63
C LYS A 54 4.49 5.27 -1.13
N LYS A 55 4.14 6.49 -0.74
CA LYS A 55 4.03 6.90 0.68
C LYS A 55 3.02 6.04 1.45
N LYS A 56 1.85 5.77 0.86
CA LYS A 56 0.81 4.92 1.49
C LYS A 56 1.28 3.48 1.65
N ILE A 57 1.94 2.91 0.63
CA ILE A 57 2.49 1.55 0.69
C ILE A 57 3.54 1.43 1.80
N GLU A 58 4.47 2.38 1.90
CA GLU A 58 5.50 2.40 2.95
C GLU A 58 4.88 2.48 4.35
N LEU A 59 3.86 3.33 4.54
CA LEU A 59 3.13 3.44 5.81
C LEU A 59 2.45 2.12 6.19
N LEU A 60 1.78 1.46 5.25
CA LEU A 60 1.11 0.18 5.51
C LEU A 60 2.11 -0.93 5.81
N LYS A 61 3.24 -0.99 5.09
CA LYS A 61 4.32 -1.94 5.39
C LYS A 61 4.89 -1.75 6.80
N LYS A 62 5.08 -0.51 7.24
CA LYS A 62 5.49 -0.21 8.62
C LYS A 62 4.46 -0.69 9.64
N LYS A 63 3.16 -0.49 9.37
CA LYS A 63 2.08 -1.01 10.23
C LYS A 63 2.11 -2.53 10.29
N ILE A 64 2.20 -3.23 9.17
CA ILE A 64 2.31 -4.70 9.11
C ILE A 64 3.47 -5.16 9.99
N HIS A 65 4.65 -4.57 9.82
CA HIS A 65 5.82 -4.94 10.61
C HIS A 65 5.62 -4.74 12.12
N ALA A 66 4.98 -3.63 12.53
CA ALA A 66 4.67 -3.37 13.93
C ALA A 66 3.68 -4.40 14.51
N TYR A 67 2.64 -4.77 13.74
CA TYR A 67 1.68 -5.80 14.14
C TYR A 67 2.31 -7.20 14.24
N GLU A 68 3.21 -7.54 13.31
CA GLU A 68 3.97 -8.80 13.32
C GLU A 68 4.87 -8.88 14.57
N GLN A 69 5.55 -7.78 14.94
CA GLN A 69 6.38 -7.71 16.14
C GLN A 69 5.57 -7.76 17.44
N ALA A 70 4.40 -7.13 17.48
CA ALA A 70 3.53 -7.14 18.66
C ALA A 70 2.81 -8.49 18.87
N SER A 71 2.75 -9.33 17.85
CA SER A 71 2.09 -10.65 17.88
C SER A 71 3.07 -11.82 18.01
N ALA A 72 4.38 -11.55 18.02
CA ALA A 72 5.47 -12.51 18.22
C ALA A 72 5.78 -12.67 19.72
#